data_AF-A0A098G0H2-F1
#
_entry.id   AF-A0A098G0H2-F1
#
_cell.length_a   1.000
_cell.length_b   1.000
_cell.length_c   1.000
_cell.angle_alpha   90.00
_cell.angle_beta   90.00
_cell.angle_gamma   90.00
#
_symmetry.space_group_name_H-M   'P 1'
#
loop_
_entity.id
_entity.type
_entity.pdbx_description
1 polymer ?
#
loop_
_entity_poly.entity_id
_entity_poly.type
_entity_poly.pdbx_seq_one_letter_code
_entity_poly.pdbx_strand_id
1 'polypeptide(L)' 'MEIYNVVIRKKLVPSLKRFPKHIIVKLTAWINAVGHDGLSEVRKIPGFHDEPLQ' A
#
# COMPACT_ATOMS: atom_id res chain seq x y z
N MET A 1 13.36 -8.45 8.68
CA MET A 1 13.75 -7.07 8.31
C MET A 1 12.45 -6.31 8.15
N GLU A 2 12.29 -5.21 8.88
CA GLU A 2 11.05 -4.44 8.84
C GLU A 2 11.02 -3.55 7.58
N ILE A 3 9.83 -3.36 6.98
CA ILE A 3 9.65 -2.60 5.73
C ILE A 3 8.79 -1.38 6.00
N TYR A 4 9.33 -0.18 5.72
CA TYR A 4 8.63 1.09 5.89
C TYR A 4 8.48 1.88 4.58
N ASN A 5 9.20 1.52 3.52
CA ASN A 5 9.23 2.32 2.30
C ASN A 5 8.51 1.62 1.15
N VAL A 6 7.42 2.23 0.68
CA VAL A 6 6.68 1.78 -0.50
C VAL A 6 7.01 2.67 -1.70
N VAL A 7 7.51 2.07 -2.78
CA VAL A 7 7.90 2.80 -3.99
C VAL A 7 6.96 2.49 -5.15
N ILE A 8 6.22 3.51 -5.59
CA ILE A 8 5.48 3.46 -6.86
C ILE A 8 6.38 3.95 -7.99
N ARG A 9 6.59 3.12 -9.01
CA ARG A 9 7.36 3.53 -10.19
C ARG A 9 6.66 4.72 -10.86
N LYS A 10 7.41 5.80 -11.13
CA LYS A 10 6.88 7.03 -11.77
C LYS A 10 6.03 6.77 -13.02
N LYS A 11 6.43 5.79 -13.84
CA LYS A 11 5.70 5.37 -15.05
C LYS A 11 4.26 4.87 -14.80
N LEU A 12 3.94 4.44 -13.58
CA LEU A 12 2.63 3.91 -13.20
C LEU A 12 1.68 4.96 -12.62
N VAL A 13 2.19 6.13 -12.24
CA VAL A 13 1.37 7.22 -11.67
C VAL A 13 0.22 7.64 -12.61
N PRO A 14 0.40 7.74 -13.94
CA PRO A 14 -0.72 8.03 -14.84
C PRO A 14 -1.79 6.93 -14.86
N SER A 15 -1.39 5.66 -14.72
CA SER A 15 -2.31 4.53 -14.68
C SER A 15 -3.17 4.52 -13.42
N LEU A 16 -2.64 4.98 -12.29
CA LEU A 16 -3.40 5.10 -11.04
C LEU A 16 -4.62 6.03 -11.19
N LYS A 17 -4.53 7.07 -12.02
CA LYS A 17 -5.65 7.99 -12.28
C LYS A 17 -6.85 7.34 -12.96
N ARG A 18 -6.69 6.15 -13.56
CA ARG A 18 -7.76 5.41 -14.24
C ARG A 18 -8.61 4.59 -13.29
N PHE A 19 -8.16 4.37 -12.06
CA PHE A 19 -8.89 3.59 -11.08
C PHE A 19 -9.94 4.46 -10.36
N PRO A 20 -11.02 3.84 -9.84
CA PRO A 20 -11.99 4.54 -9.01
C PRO A 20 -11.32 5.22 -7.81
N LYS A 21 -11.81 6.42 -7.45
CA LYS A 21 -11.24 7.23 -6.35
C LYS A 21 -11.09 6.44 -5.04
N HIS A 22 -12.07 5.61 -4.71
CA HIS A 22 -12.04 4.83 -3.47
C HIS A 22 -10.90 3.80 -3.43
N ILE A 23 -10.46 3.27 -4.58
CA ILE A 23 -9.30 2.36 -4.66
C ILE A 23 -8.01 3.13 -4.38
N ILE A 24 -7.87 4.32 -4.98
CA ILE A 24 -6.69 5.17 -4.76
C ILE A 24 -6.59 5.64 -3.32
N VAL A 25 -7.71 6.01 -2.71
CA VAL A 25 -7.75 6.36 -1.27
C VAL A 25 -7.28 5.19 -0.41
N LYS A 26 -7.74 3.97 -0.66
CA LYS A 26 -7.30 2.77 0.08
C LYS A 26 -5.80 2.49 -0.11
N LEU A 27 -5.30 2.59 -1.35
CA LEU A 27 -3.87 2.43 -1.63
C LEU A 27 -3.03 3.47 -0.88
N THR A 28 -3.41 4.74 -0.92
CA THR A 28 -2.70 5.81 -0.20
C THR A 28 -2.75 5.61 1.32
N ALA A 29 -3.90 5.21 1.87
CA ALA A 29 -4.03 4.90 3.29
C ALA A 29 -3.09 3.77 3.71
N TRP A 30 -3.02 2.71 2.90
CA TRP A 30 -2.11 1.59 3.13
C TRP A 30 -0.63 1.99 3.06
N ILE A 31 -0.22 2.78 2.05
CA ILE A 31 1.16 3.31 1.92
C ILE A 31 1.54 4.11 3.16
N ASN A 32 0.65 4.97 3.64
CA ASN A 32 0.88 5.78 4.83
C ASN A 32 1.00 4.91 6.08
N ALA A 33 0.15 3.89 6.23
CA ALA A 33 0.22 2.95 7.34
C ALA A 33 1.55 2.18 7.34
N VAL A 34 2.01 1.67 6.19
CA VAL A 34 3.31 0.99 6.09
C VAL A 34 4.45 1.94 6.45
N GLY A 35 4.38 3.20 6.02
CA GLY A 35 5.38 4.22 6.36
C GLY A 35 5.42 4.61 7.84
N HIS A 36 4.28 4.54 8.53
CA HIS A 36 4.17 4.91 9.94
C HIS A 36 4.41 3.71 10.88
N ASP A 37 3.73 2.60 10.62
CA ASP A 37 3.62 1.44 11.52
C ASP A 37 4.55 0.29 11.11
N GLY A 38 4.98 0.24 9.84
CA GLY A 38 5.75 -0.87 9.28
C GLY A 38 4.86 -1.98 8.73
N LEU A 39 5.32 -2.66 7.67
CA LEU A 39 4.57 -3.70 6.97
C LEU A 39 4.16 -4.86 7.90
N SER A 40 5.02 -5.24 8.85
CA SER A 40 4.71 -6.33 9.78
C SER A 40 3.49 -6.02 10.65
N GLU A 41 3.35 -4.78 11.11
CA GLU A 41 2.21 -4.35 11.92
C GLU A 41 0.96 -4.17 11.08
N VAL A 42 1.09 -3.55 9.90
CA VAL A 42 -0.02 -3.35 8.95
C VAL A 42 -0.66 -4.68 8.56
N ARG A 43 0.12 -5.75 8.38
CA ARG A 43 -0.36 -7.10 8.08
C ARG A 43 -1.28 -7.72 9.13
N LYS A 44 -1.25 -7.22 10.37
CA LYS A 44 -2.11 -7.71 11.46
C LYS A 44 -3.48 -7.04 11.45
N ILE A 45 -3.65 -5.93 10.72
CA ILE A 45 -4.89 -5.17 10.66
C ILE A 45 -5.91 -5.96 9.83
N PRO A 46 -7.08 -6.34 10.40
CA PRO A 46 -8.11 -7.06 9.67
C PRO A 46 -8.57 -6.28 8.43
N GLY A 47 -8.59 -6.96 7.28
CA GLY A 47 -9.02 -6.39 6.00
C GLY A 47 -7.88 -5.92 5.08
N PHE A 48 -6.63 -5.91 5.56
CA PHE A 48 -5.47 -5.90 4.68
C PHE A 48 -5.03 -7.33 4.38
N HIS A 49 -4.82 -7.62 3.08
CA HIS A 49 -4.48 -8.95 2.57
C HIS A 49 -3.07 -8.94 2.00
N ASP A 50 -2.10 -8.43 2.77
CA ASP A 50 -0.71 -8.24 2.31
C ASP A 50 0.14 -9.50 2.51
N GLU A 51 -0.41 -10.65 2.12
CA GLU A 51 0.31 -11.91 2.12
C GLU A 51 1.35 -11.93 0.97
N PRO A 52 2.54 -12.54 1.19
CA PRO A 52 3.52 -12.67 0.14
C PRO A 52 2.94 -13.41 -1.07
N LEU A 53 3.19 -12.89 -2.26
CA LEU A 53 2.91 -13.61 -3.49
C LEU A 53 3.81 -14.86 -3.54
N GLN A 54 3.21 -16.03 -3.71
CA GLN A 54 3.91 -17.31 -3.92
C GLN A 54 4.38 -17.46 -5.36
#